data_AF-A0A2M7B1T6-F1
#
_entry.id   AF-A0A2M7B1T6-F1
#
_cell.length_a   1.000
_cell.length_b   1.000
_cell.length_c   1.000
_cell.angle_alpha   90.00
_cell.angle_beta   90.00
_cell.angle_gamma   90.00
#
_symmetry.space_group_name_H-M   'P 1'
#
loop_
_entity.id
_entity.type
_entity.pdbx_description
1 polymer ?
#
loop_
_entity_poly.entity_id
_entity_poly.type
_entity_poly.pdbx_seq_one_letter_code
_entity_poly.pdbx_strand_id
1 'polypeptide(L)'
;MEYDRRIDWQINNNVKIELVKRWMNVQKLKITTTKGNVEIKGDLEFTGKAAQDLEESAVMNMLKTLDMALKGIPNLRDVKWNLDCFKKVGSRWQAIKSLKADKSKEREKKEEEKKTNL
;
A
#
# COMPACT_ATOMS: atom_id res chain seq x y z
N MET A 1 18.40 -24.15 -2.55
CA MET A 1 17.76 -23.52 -3.72
C MET A 1 18.50 -22.21 -3.96
N GLU A 2 19.25 -22.12 -5.04
CA GLU A 2 20.02 -20.92 -5.39
C GLU A 2 19.04 -19.80 -5.78
N TYR A 3 19.20 -18.63 -5.18
CA TYR A 3 18.22 -17.56 -5.30
C TYR A 3 18.58 -16.66 -6.49
N ASP A 4 17.76 -16.69 -7.55
CA ASP A 4 17.96 -15.92 -8.79
C ASP A 4 17.20 -14.59 -8.76
N ARG A 5 17.77 -13.54 -9.36
CA ARG A 5 17.11 -12.25 -9.62
C ARG A 5 15.80 -12.40 -10.38
N ARG A 6 15.65 -13.45 -11.21
CA ARG A 6 14.38 -13.77 -11.88
C ARG A 6 13.25 -14.04 -10.88
N ILE A 7 13.56 -14.66 -9.74
CA ILE A 7 12.58 -14.93 -8.67
C ILE A 7 12.13 -13.62 -8.03
N ASP A 8 13.05 -12.70 -7.74
CA ASP A 8 12.71 -11.37 -7.18
C ASP A 8 11.80 -10.57 -8.12
N TRP A 9 12.04 -10.65 -9.42
CA TRP A 9 11.19 -10.01 -10.43
C TRP A 9 9.78 -10.62 -10.46
N GLN A 10 9.67 -11.96 -10.41
CA GLN A 10 8.38 -12.65 -10.35
C GLN A 10 7.59 -12.29 -9.08
N ILE A 11 8.25 -12.28 -7.91
CA ILE A 11 7.64 -11.87 -6.65
C ILE A 11 7.12 -10.44 -6.75
N ASN A 12 7.93 -9.49 -7.25
CA ASN A 12 7.52 -8.10 -7.43
C ASN A 12 6.24 -7.97 -8.28
N ASN A 13 6.16 -8.71 -9.38
CA ASN A 13 4.97 -8.69 -10.23
C ASN A 13 3.75 -9.29 -9.53
N ASN A 14 3.90 -10.42 -8.84
CA ASN A 14 2.80 -11.04 -8.10
C ASN A 14 2.29 -10.12 -6.97
N VAL A 15 3.19 -9.46 -6.25
CA VAL A 15 2.82 -8.45 -5.23
C VAL A 15 2.03 -7.30 -5.86
N LYS A 16 2.49 -6.76 -7.00
CA LYS A 16 1.77 -5.70 -7.72
C LYS A 16 0.37 -6.13 -8.15
N ILE A 17 0.22 -7.36 -8.66
CA ILE A 17 -1.08 -7.92 -9.03
C ILE A 17 -2.02 -7.98 -7.82
N GLU A 18 -1.54 -8.48 -6.68
CA GLU A 18 -2.35 -8.56 -5.46
C GLU A 18 -2.77 -7.18 -4.91
N LEU A 19 -1.92 -6.15 -5.06
CA LEU A 19 -2.25 -4.77 -4.72
C LEU A 19 -3.33 -4.20 -5.65
N VAL A 20 -3.18 -4.37 -6.97
CA VAL A 20 -4.13 -3.86 -7.97
C VAL A 20 -5.50 -4.52 -7.84
N LYS A 21 -5.56 -5.84 -7.58
CA LYS A 21 -6.83 -6.56 -7.32
C LYS A 21 -7.63 -5.99 -6.15
N ARG A 22 -6.96 -5.29 -5.23
CA ARG A 22 -7.55 -4.64 -4.05
C ARG A 22 -7.68 -3.13 -4.22
N TRP A 23 -7.67 -2.65 -5.46
CA TRP A 23 -7.86 -1.24 -5.82
C TRP A 23 -6.81 -0.30 -5.25
N MET A 24 -5.64 -0.81 -4.84
CA MET A 24 -4.56 0.05 -4.33
C MET A 24 -3.82 0.72 -5.48
N ASN A 25 -3.53 2.01 -5.32
CA ASN A 25 -2.78 2.79 -6.28
C ASN A 25 -1.28 2.45 -6.19
N VAL A 26 -0.83 1.48 -6.99
CA VAL A 26 0.56 1.04 -7.04
C VAL A 26 1.53 2.14 -7.52
N GLN A 27 1.07 3.22 -8.12
CA GLN A 27 1.94 4.34 -8.53
C GLN A 27 2.43 5.17 -7.34
N LYS A 28 1.68 5.15 -6.23
CA LYS A 28 2.05 5.82 -4.96
C LYS A 28 2.90 4.94 -4.05
N LEU A 29 3.08 3.68 -4.43
CA LEU A 29 3.84 2.68 -3.68
C LEU A 29 5.14 2.33 -4.41
N LYS A 30 6.26 2.45 -3.70
CA LYS A 30 7.53 1.86 -4.09
C LYS A 30 7.57 0.42 -3.58
N ILE A 31 7.75 -0.53 -4.49
CA ILE A 31 7.83 -1.96 -4.20
C ILE A 31 9.19 -2.47 -4.65
N THR A 32 9.94 -3.06 -3.72
CA THR A 32 11.26 -3.62 -3.98
C THR A 32 11.35 -5.01 -3.38
N THR A 33 11.98 -5.93 -4.11
CA THR A 33 12.24 -7.29 -3.62
C THR A 33 13.73 -7.55 -3.64
N THR A 34 14.24 -8.18 -2.58
CA THR A 34 15.64 -8.62 -2.50
C THR A 34 15.72 -9.94 -1.77
N LYS A 35 16.18 -10.98 -2.46
CA LYS A 35 16.34 -12.34 -1.90
C LYS A 35 15.04 -12.87 -1.27
N GLY A 36 13.90 -12.52 -1.88
CA GLY A 36 12.57 -12.97 -1.46
C GLY A 36 11.92 -12.13 -0.37
N ASN A 37 12.61 -11.11 0.13
CA ASN A 37 12.06 -10.15 1.07
C ASN A 37 11.51 -8.96 0.27
N VAL A 38 10.24 -8.65 0.48
CA VAL A 38 9.56 -7.54 -0.17
C VAL A 38 9.49 -6.35 0.80
N GLU A 39 9.81 -5.16 0.32
CA GLU A 39 9.55 -3.91 1.01
C GLU A 39 8.55 -3.08 0.20
N ILE A 40 7.45 -2.68 0.85
CA ILE A 40 6.40 -1.84 0.28
C ILE A 40 6.41 -0.52 1.05
N LYS A 41 6.69 0.58 0.35
CA LYS A 41 6.82 1.92 0.95
C LYS A 41 5.99 2.96 0.20
N GLY A 42 5.37 3.88 0.93
CA GLY A 42 4.74 5.07 0.37
C GLY A 42 3.32 5.28 0.88
N ASP A 43 2.55 6.05 0.11
CA ASP A 43 1.19 6.40 0.49
C ASP A 43 0.17 5.38 -0.01
N LEU A 44 -0.78 5.03 0.86
CA LEU A 44 -1.84 4.08 0.57
C LEU A 44 -3.06 4.82 0.04
N GLU A 45 -3.11 4.98 -1.28
CA GLU A 45 -4.28 5.49 -1.98
C GLU A 45 -5.07 4.35 -2.64
N PHE A 46 -6.37 4.56 -2.81
CA PHE A 46 -7.24 3.65 -3.53
C PHE A 46 -7.72 4.28 -4.84
N THR A 47 -7.99 3.47 -5.84
CA THR A 47 -8.47 3.91 -7.16
C THR A 47 -9.98 3.71 -7.30
N GLY A 48 -10.61 4.51 -8.18
CA GLY A 48 -12.03 4.39 -8.51
C GLY A 48 -12.97 4.71 -7.35
N LYS A 49 -14.15 4.07 -7.33
CA LYS A 49 -15.19 4.29 -6.30
C LYS A 49 -14.73 3.92 -4.89
N ALA A 50 -13.76 3.01 -4.75
CA ALA A 50 -13.18 2.65 -3.46
C ALA A 50 -12.49 3.84 -2.76
N ALA A 51 -12.04 4.84 -3.52
CA ALA A 51 -11.39 6.03 -2.97
C ALA A 51 -12.31 6.92 -2.12
N GLN A 52 -13.63 6.87 -2.32
CA GLN A 52 -14.55 7.85 -1.72
C GLN A 52 -15.08 7.43 -0.34
N ASP A 53 -15.30 6.13 -0.10
CA ASP A 53 -16.09 5.65 1.05
C ASP A 53 -15.38 4.63 1.96
N LEU A 54 -14.06 4.45 1.82
CA LEU A 54 -13.33 3.50 2.68
C LEU A 54 -13.17 4.02 4.11
N GLU A 55 -13.86 3.39 5.04
CA GLU A 55 -13.60 3.53 6.48
C GLU A 55 -12.26 2.90 6.87
N GLU A 56 -11.61 3.45 7.91
CA GLU A 56 -10.31 2.96 8.40
C GLU A 56 -10.35 1.47 8.79
N SER A 57 -11.46 1.01 9.39
CA SER A 57 -11.68 -0.40 9.75
C SER A 57 -11.69 -1.32 8.52
N ALA A 58 -12.32 -0.90 7.42
CA ALA A 58 -12.34 -1.62 6.16
C ALA A 58 -10.94 -1.70 5.54
N VAL A 59 -10.19 -0.60 5.57
CA VAL A 59 -8.80 -0.57 5.10
C VAL A 59 -7.91 -1.51 5.90
N MET A 60 -8.03 -1.55 7.23
CA MET A 60 -7.27 -2.48 8.07
C MET A 60 -7.59 -3.94 7.76
N ASN A 61 -8.86 -4.28 7.54
CA ASN A 61 -9.28 -5.62 7.12
C ASN A 61 -8.70 -5.98 5.74
N MET A 62 -8.67 -5.01 4.82
CA MET A 62 -8.06 -5.20 3.50
C MET A 62 -6.55 -5.43 3.60
N LEU A 63 -5.84 -4.66 4.43
CA LEU A 63 -4.41 -4.86 4.68
C LEU A 63 -4.12 -6.22 5.34
N LYS A 64 -4.99 -6.69 6.24
CA LYS A 64 -4.88 -8.03 6.84
C LYS A 64 -5.05 -9.14 5.80
N THR A 65 -6.07 -9.05 4.94
CA THR A 65 -6.29 -10.04 3.88
C THR A 65 -5.21 -10.01 2.81
N LEU A 66 -4.67 -8.84 2.51
CA LEU A 66 -3.52 -8.67 1.62
C LEU A 66 -2.27 -9.33 2.21
N ASP A 67 -1.96 -9.11 3.49
CA ASP A 67 -0.80 -9.75 4.15
C ASP A 67 -0.85 -11.28 4.05
N MET A 68 -2.04 -11.87 4.22
CA MET A 68 -2.25 -13.31 4.04
C MET A 68 -2.06 -13.76 2.59
N ALA A 69 -2.58 -13.00 1.62
CA ALA A 69 -2.43 -13.32 0.21
C ALA A 69 -0.97 -13.23 -0.26
N LEU A 70 -0.22 -12.22 0.20
CA LEU A 70 1.20 -12.08 -0.15
C LEU A 70 2.04 -13.23 0.40
N LYS A 71 1.72 -13.75 1.60
CA LYS A 71 2.37 -14.95 2.16
C LYS A 71 2.14 -16.21 1.33
N GLY A 72 1.10 -16.23 0.49
CA GLY A 72 0.85 -17.31 -0.45
C GLY A 72 1.71 -17.25 -1.72
N ILE A 73 2.47 -16.18 -1.95
CA ILE A 73 3.32 -16.04 -3.14
C ILE A 73 4.54 -16.97 -3.01
N PRO A 74 4.79 -17.86 -3.98
CA PRO A 74 5.96 -18.74 -3.95
C PRO A 74 7.28 -17.98 -3.83
N ASN A 75 8.21 -18.51 -3.03
CA ASN A 75 9.54 -17.94 -2.76
C ASN A 75 9.57 -16.61 -1.99
N LEU A 76 8.42 -16.04 -1.66
CA LEU A 76 8.33 -14.90 -0.75
C LEU A 76 8.68 -15.35 0.66
N ARG A 77 9.61 -14.64 1.30
CA ARG A 77 10.10 -14.93 2.65
C ARG A 77 9.47 -14.02 3.69
N ASP A 78 9.42 -12.73 3.39
CA ASP A 78 8.87 -11.73 4.28
C ASP A 78 8.35 -10.50 3.52
N VAL A 79 7.45 -9.76 4.16
CA VAL A 79 6.92 -8.48 3.67
C VAL A 79 7.06 -7.41 4.76
N LYS A 80 7.91 -6.44 4.47
CA LYS A 80 8.07 -5.23 5.27
C LYS A 80 7.17 -4.12 4.72
N TRP A 81 6.36 -3.55 5.61
CA TRP A 81 5.41 -2.49 5.31
C TRP A 81 5.87 -1.16 5.92
N ASN A 82 6.12 -0.16 5.08
CA ASN A 82 6.44 1.21 5.48
C ASN A 82 5.44 2.18 4.82
N LEU A 83 4.19 2.17 5.27
CA LEU A 83 3.17 3.06 4.73
C LEU A 83 3.10 4.35 5.54
N ASP A 84 2.77 5.46 4.88
CA ASP A 84 2.76 6.78 5.52
C ASP A 84 1.54 6.98 6.45
N CYS A 85 0.41 6.33 6.13
CA CYS A 85 -0.84 6.42 6.88
C CYS A 85 -1.15 5.21 7.76
N PHE A 86 -0.46 4.07 7.58
CA PHE A 86 -0.68 2.85 8.36
C PHE A 86 0.64 2.19 8.79
N LYS A 87 0.66 1.63 10.00
CA LYS A 87 1.76 0.81 10.49
C LYS A 87 1.27 -0.57 10.91
N LYS A 88 2.13 -1.56 10.71
CA LYS A 88 1.94 -2.92 11.23
C LYS A 88 2.74 -3.07 12.53
N VAL A 89 2.05 -3.44 13.61
CA VAL A 89 2.65 -3.72 14.93
C VAL A 89 2.32 -5.17 15.29
N GLY A 90 3.30 -6.06 15.10
CA GLY A 90 3.09 -7.50 15.21
C GLY A 90 2.07 -7.99 14.16
N SER A 91 0.93 -8.52 14.63
CA SER A 91 -0.18 -8.99 13.77
C SER A 91 -1.26 -7.94 13.53
N ARG A 92 -1.15 -6.75 14.11
CA ARG A 92 -2.20 -5.71 14.08
C ARG A 92 -1.81 -4.55 13.17
N TRP A 93 -2.80 -4.01 12.48
CA TRP A 93 -2.69 -2.77 11.72
C TRP A 93 -3.19 -1.60 12.56
N GLN A 94 -2.52 -0.46 12.46
CA GLN A 94 -2.88 0.78 13.15
C GLN A 94 -2.77 1.95 12.16
N ALA A 95 -3.77 2.83 12.17
CA ALA A 95 -3.66 4.11 11.47
C ALA A 95 -2.65 5.00 12.20
N ILE A 96 -1.73 5.62 11.46
CA ILE A 96 -0.78 6.62 11.98
C ILE A 96 -1.43 8.00 11.96
N LYS A 97 -2.29 8.24 10.96
CA LYS A 97 -3.06 9.47 10.76
C LYS A 97 -4.48 9.10 10.33
N SER A 98 -5.45 9.96 10.66
CA SER A 98 -6.82 9.74 10.20
C SER A 98 -6.94 9.96 8.70
N LEU A 99 -7.53 9.00 7.98
CA LEU A 99 -7.77 9.09 6.53
C LEU A 99 -8.67 10.26 6.15
N LYS A 100 -9.55 10.71 7.06
CA LYS A 100 -10.46 11.85 6.82
C LYS A 100 -9.73 13.19 6.97
N ALA A 101 -8.83 13.31 7.93
CA ALA A 101 -8.11 14.55 8.20
C ALA A 101 -7.12 14.92 7.07
N ASP A 102 -6.48 13.94 6.45
CA ASP A 102 -5.53 14.19 5.36
C ASP A 102 -6.23 14.59 4.05
N LYS A 103 -7.40 14.01 3.73
CA LYS A 103 -8.19 14.40 2.54
C LYS A 103 -8.74 15.83 2.61
N SER A 104 -9.14 16.30 3.78
CA SER A 104 -9.61 17.69 3.98
C SER A 104 -8.48 18.68 3.73
N LYS A 105 -7.30 18.43 4.29
CA LYS A 105 -6.12 19.28 4.12
C LYS A 105 -5.60 19.30 2.69
N GLU A 106 -5.66 18.19 1.97
CA GLU A 106 -5.24 18.14 0.57
C GLU A 106 -6.19 18.89 -0.37
N ARG A 107 -7.50 18.93 -0.06
CA ARG A 107 -8.48 19.74 -0.79
C ARG A 107 -8.29 21.23 -0.54
N GLU A 108 -8.09 21.63 0.72
CA GLU A 108 -7.81 23.02 1.09
C GLU A 108 -6.55 23.54 0.39
N LYS A 109 -5.47 22.75 0.37
CA LYS A 109 -4.23 23.12 -0.31
C LYS A 109 -4.40 23.31 -1.82
N LYS A 110 -5.15 22.41 -2.48
CA LYS A 110 -5.45 22.50 -3.93
C LYS A 110 -6.37 23.67 -4.27
N GLU A 111 -7.24 24.10 -3.37
CA GLU A 111 -8.05 25.31 -3.55
C GLU A 111 -7.24 26.60 -3.34
N GLU A 112 -6.32 26.61 -2.39
CA GLU A 112 -5.40 27.75 -2.19
C GLU A 112 -4.46 27.93 -3.39
N GLU A 113 -3.82 26.86 -3.87
CA GLU A 113 -2.92 26.91 -5.04
C GLU A 113 -3.62 27.34 -6.34
N LYS A 114 -4.93 27.08 -6.47
CA LYS A 114 -5.74 27.58 -7.60
C LYS A 114 -6.07 29.07 -7.48
N LYS A 115 -6.22 29.59 -6.26
CA LYS A 115 -6.50 31.02 -6.01
C LYS A 115 -5.26 31.90 -6.13
N THR A 116 -4.07 31.35 -5.93
CA THR A 116 -2.80 32.11 -6.04
C THR A 116 -2.26 32.20 -7.47
N ASN A 117 -2.75 31.35 -8.39
CA ASN A 117 -2.34 31.31 -9.80
C ASN A 117 -3.36 31.94 -10.77
N LEU A 118 -4.33 32.69 -10.26
CA LEU A 118 -5.28 33.52 -11.03
C LEU A 118 -4.98 35.00 -10.79
#